data_AF-A0A3B0YS67-F1
#
_entry.id   AF-A0A3B0YS67-F1
#
_cell.length_a   1.000
_cell.length_b   1.000
_cell.length_c   1.000
_cell.angle_alpha   90.00
_cell.angle_beta   90.00
_cell.angle_gamma   90.00
#
_symmetry.space_group_name_H-M   'P 1'
#
loop_
_entity.id
_entity.type
_entity.pdbx_description
1 polymer ?
#
loop_
_entity_poly.entity_id
_entity_poly.type
_entity_poly.pdbx_seq_one_letter_code
_entity_poly.pdbx_strand_id
1 'polypeptide(L)'
;MEIWNLVFMQYDRDASGTLNPLPKPSVDTGMGLERLAAILQGVHSNYEIDLFQNLIKAAAALIGCKDLENKSLRVIADHIRACSFLVVDGVIPSNEGRGYVLRRIIRRAIRHGHQLGQREAFFHKLVAPLAKEMGEAYPELVKAQSQVEKVLAQEEERFAETLDNGMKILEEAIAGLEGKVIPGSTVFKLYDTYGFPVDLTADIARERGLTLDMAGFETRMEAQRDRARAASNFAVVDTGGIQIDGSTEFTGYDRLNDTASVTGLFHDGERVDILKGGEEGIVVLDHTPFYAESGGQVGDRGVIRLDGGVFRVTDTQKQGKDIIAHLGMLTQGELCVGDEVEALVDQQRRDATRLNHSATHLMHAALRQVLGDHVQQKGSLVDPERLRFDFSHFQPVTPEELEQIETLVNSQIRANAEIKTRIMPVDQAMEAGAMALFGEKYGDEVRVLSIGDFSVELCGGTHARRAGDIGVFKILSETGIASGVRR
;
A
#
# COMPACT_ATOMS: atom_id res chain seq x y z
N MET A 1 0.13 -34.33 25.99
CA MET A 1 0.25 -33.77 24.62
C MET A 1 -1.04 -34.09 23.89
N GLU A 2 -1.75 -33.08 23.39
CA GLU A 2 -2.87 -33.29 22.47
C GLU A 2 -2.28 -33.73 21.11
N ILE A 3 -2.74 -34.84 20.54
CA ILE A 3 -2.12 -35.42 19.32
C ILE A 3 -3.07 -35.46 18.14
N TRP A 4 -4.37 -35.48 18.42
CA TRP A 4 -5.42 -35.55 17.42
C TRP A 4 -6.64 -34.81 17.94
N ASN A 5 -7.22 -33.95 17.10
CA ASN A 5 -8.51 -33.32 17.31
C ASN A 5 -9.53 -33.83 16.29
N LEU A 6 -10.74 -34.13 16.75
CA LEU A 6 -11.90 -34.55 15.95
C LEU A 6 -13.04 -33.57 16.21
N VAL A 7 -13.28 -32.67 15.26
CA VAL A 7 -14.29 -31.62 15.34
C VAL A 7 -15.49 -32.01 14.49
N PHE A 8 -16.64 -32.15 15.12
CA PHE A 8 -17.91 -32.40 14.43
C PHE A 8 -18.58 -31.07 14.14
N MET A 9 -18.36 -30.53 12.95
CA MET A 9 -18.91 -29.24 12.54
C MET A 9 -20.43 -29.38 12.31
N GLN A 10 -21.20 -28.68 13.14
CA GLN A 10 -22.66 -28.72 13.11
C GLN A 10 -23.31 -27.36 12.86
N TYR A 11 -22.60 -26.25 13.10
CA TYR A 11 -23.15 -24.91 13.07
C TYR A 11 -22.22 -23.92 12.37
N ASP A 12 -22.81 -22.94 11.68
CA ASP A 12 -22.16 -21.73 11.20
C ASP A 12 -22.56 -20.54 12.09
N ARG A 13 -21.62 -19.63 12.36
CA ARG A 13 -21.86 -18.46 13.21
C ARG A 13 -22.04 -17.22 12.34
N ASP A 14 -23.23 -16.64 12.37
CA ASP A 14 -23.48 -15.40 11.62
C ASP A 14 -22.89 -14.16 12.31
N ALA A 15 -22.97 -13.01 11.62
CA ALA A 15 -22.45 -11.72 12.09
C ALA A 15 -23.11 -11.23 13.39
N SER A 16 -24.33 -11.68 13.71
CA SER A 16 -24.99 -11.39 14.99
C SER A 16 -24.53 -12.31 16.12
N GLY A 17 -23.76 -13.35 15.78
CA GLY A 17 -23.22 -14.34 16.69
C GLY A 17 -24.13 -15.56 16.89
N THR A 18 -25.25 -15.65 16.19
CA THR A 18 -26.18 -16.79 16.26
C THR A 18 -25.59 -17.99 15.53
N LEU A 19 -25.72 -19.17 16.14
CA LEU A 19 -25.27 -20.44 15.59
C LEU A 19 -26.41 -21.08 14.78
N ASN A 20 -26.27 -21.07 13.46
CA ASN A 20 -27.23 -21.66 12.53
C ASN A 20 -26.78 -23.08 12.14
N PRO A 21 -27.67 -24.09 12.13
CA PRO A 21 -27.29 -25.43 11.69
C PRO A 21 -26.70 -25.43 10.28
N LEU A 22 -25.60 -26.14 10.08
CA LEU A 22 -25.00 -26.32 8.76
C LEU A 22 -25.95 -27.16 7.87
N PRO A 23 -26.15 -26.78 6.60
CA PRO A 23 -26.94 -27.57 5.67
C PRO A 23 -26.31 -28.95 5.40
N LYS A 24 -24.99 -29.07 5.58
CA LYS A 24 -24.23 -30.32 5.51
C LYS A 24 -23.20 -30.35 6.64
N PRO A 25 -23.47 -31.06 7.75
CA PRO A 25 -22.48 -31.29 8.80
C PRO A 25 -21.27 -32.05 8.25
N SER A 26 -20.08 -31.78 8.82
CA SER A 26 -18.83 -32.41 8.41
C SER A 26 -17.97 -32.77 9.61
N VAL A 27 -17.02 -33.67 9.39
CA VAL A 27 -15.98 -34.00 10.38
C VAL A 27 -14.69 -33.33 9.92
N ASP A 28 -14.19 -32.38 10.71
CA ASP A 28 -12.87 -31.80 10.56
C ASP A 28 -11.92 -32.53 11.53
N THR A 29 -10.81 -33.02 11.02
CA THR A 29 -9.89 -33.89 11.74
C THR A 29 -8.48 -33.43 11.52
N GLY A 30 -7.73 -33.27 12.62
CA GLY A 30 -6.36 -32.77 12.58
C GLY A 30 -5.46 -33.59 13.49
N MET A 31 -4.47 -34.27 12.90
CA MET A 31 -3.43 -34.99 13.62
C MET A 31 -2.08 -34.33 13.34
N GLY A 32 -1.40 -33.87 14.39
CA GLY A 32 -0.12 -33.17 14.25
C GLY A 32 1.02 -34.14 13.95
N LEU A 33 1.59 -34.07 12.75
CA LEU A 33 2.65 -34.98 12.30
C LEU A 33 3.86 -34.98 13.24
N GLU A 34 4.36 -33.81 13.64
CA GLU A 34 5.52 -33.70 14.53
C GLU A 34 5.24 -34.23 15.94
N ARG A 35 3.99 -34.11 16.41
CA ARG A 35 3.58 -34.66 17.71
C ARG A 35 3.51 -36.18 17.66
N LEU A 36 3.06 -36.74 16.52
CA LEU A 36 3.09 -38.19 16.29
C LEU A 36 4.53 -38.70 16.21
N ALA A 37 5.40 -37.99 15.49
CA ALA A 37 6.82 -38.30 15.40
C ALA A 37 7.49 -38.31 16.79
N ALA A 38 7.16 -37.34 17.65
CA ALA A 38 7.66 -37.31 19.02
C ALA A 38 7.32 -38.58 19.81
N ILE A 39 6.07 -39.08 19.67
CA ILE A 39 5.66 -40.34 20.30
C ILE A 39 6.45 -41.52 19.73
N LEU A 40 6.53 -41.63 18.39
CA LEU A 40 7.19 -42.75 17.72
C LEU A 40 8.69 -42.80 18.04
N GLN A 41 9.31 -41.64 18.26
CA GLN A 41 10.71 -41.52 18.63
C GLN A 41 10.95 -41.57 20.15
N GLY A 42 9.89 -41.68 20.97
CA GLY A 42 9.99 -41.80 22.43
C GLY A 42 10.42 -40.51 23.13
N VAL A 43 10.18 -39.35 22.52
CA VAL A 43 10.54 -38.02 23.06
C VAL A 43 9.28 -37.23 23.46
N HIS A 44 9.45 -36.12 24.19
CA HIS A 44 8.34 -35.39 24.83
C HIS A 44 8.04 -34.03 24.18
N SER A 45 8.84 -33.62 23.21
CA SER A 45 8.74 -32.34 22.52
C SER A 45 8.98 -32.50 21.02
N ASN A 46 8.25 -31.73 20.20
CA ASN A 46 8.49 -31.68 18.76
C ASN A 46 9.94 -31.27 18.44
N TYR A 47 10.57 -30.46 19.29
CA TYR A 47 11.96 -30.03 19.08
C TYR A 47 13.00 -31.13 19.32
N GLU A 48 12.60 -32.26 19.90
CA GLU A 48 13.49 -33.40 20.18
C GLU A 48 13.47 -34.44 19.05
N ILE A 49 12.56 -34.32 18.08
CA ILE A 49 12.51 -35.22 16.93
C ILE A 49 13.68 -34.94 15.98
N ASP A 50 14.08 -35.96 15.23
CA ASP A 50 15.13 -35.90 14.21
C ASP A 50 15.07 -34.66 13.30
N LEU A 51 13.91 -34.36 12.70
CA LEU A 51 13.68 -33.20 11.83
C LEU A 51 14.18 -31.89 12.48
N PHE A 52 13.75 -31.62 13.71
CA PHE A 52 14.13 -30.39 14.41
C PHE A 52 15.57 -30.47 14.93
N GLN A 53 16.01 -31.62 15.43
CA GLN A 53 17.36 -31.80 15.94
C GLN A 53 18.43 -31.57 14.87
N ASN A 54 18.18 -32.00 13.64
CA ASN A 54 19.10 -31.77 12.51
C ASN A 54 19.19 -30.27 12.17
N LEU A 55 18.05 -29.56 12.14
CA LEU A 55 18.01 -28.11 11.93
C LEU A 55 18.63 -27.31 13.08
N ILE A 56 18.38 -27.71 14.33
CA ILE A 56 18.97 -27.10 15.53
C ILE A 56 20.49 -27.23 15.50
N LYS A 57 21.02 -28.41 15.15
CA LYS A 57 22.47 -28.63 14.99
C LYS A 57 23.06 -27.79 13.85
N ALA A 58 22.35 -27.66 12.71
CA ALA A 58 22.78 -26.81 11.61
C ALA A 58 22.82 -25.33 12.02
N ALA A 59 21.78 -24.85 12.72
CA ALA A 59 21.74 -23.48 13.24
C ALA A 59 22.87 -23.24 14.26
N ALA A 60 23.08 -24.17 15.18
CA ALA A 60 24.16 -24.09 16.16
C ALA A 60 25.54 -24.02 15.50
N ALA A 61 25.79 -24.82 14.45
CA ALA A 61 27.02 -24.81 13.69
C ALA A 61 27.23 -23.48 12.94
N LEU A 62 26.19 -22.94 12.30
CA LEU A 62 26.26 -21.66 11.59
C LEU A 62 26.49 -20.47 12.52
N ILE A 63 25.97 -20.54 13.75
CA ILE A 63 26.06 -19.47 14.76
C ILE A 63 27.33 -19.60 15.62
N GLY A 64 27.88 -20.81 15.77
CA GLY A 64 28.93 -21.12 16.74
C GLY A 64 28.41 -21.34 18.17
N CYS A 65 27.12 -21.66 18.33
CA CYS A 65 26.52 -21.94 19.63
C CYS A 65 26.84 -23.38 20.09
N LYS A 66 27.45 -23.55 21.27
CA LYS A 66 27.77 -24.88 21.82
C LYS A 66 26.61 -25.51 22.60
N ASP A 67 25.71 -24.69 23.13
CA ASP A 67 24.57 -25.13 23.92
C ASP A 67 23.38 -25.43 23.00
N LEU A 68 23.23 -26.71 22.61
CA LEU A 68 22.15 -27.17 21.73
C LEU A 68 20.77 -27.11 22.41
N GLU A 69 20.71 -27.00 23.74
CA GLU A 69 19.44 -26.89 24.47
C GLU A 69 18.91 -25.46 24.53
N ASN A 70 19.66 -24.49 23.99
CA ASN A 70 19.24 -23.11 23.99
C ASN A 70 17.93 -22.91 23.19
N LYS A 71 16.92 -22.35 23.85
CA LYS A 71 15.58 -22.13 23.27
C LYS A 71 15.61 -21.26 22.00
N SER A 72 16.58 -20.36 21.86
CA SER A 72 16.74 -19.55 20.65
C SER A 72 16.99 -20.40 19.40
N LEU A 73 17.73 -21.52 19.52
CA LEU A 73 17.94 -22.44 18.41
C LEU A 73 16.65 -23.13 17.97
N ARG A 74 15.76 -23.44 18.92
CA ARG A 74 14.43 -24.02 18.65
C ARG A 74 13.56 -23.04 17.85
N VAL A 75 13.59 -21.76 18.21
CA VAL A 75 12.87 -20.70 17.48
C VAL A 75 13.42 -20.54 16.07
N ILE A 76 14.75 -20.50 15.90
CA ILE A 76 15.39 -20.37 14.59
C ILE A 76 15.03 -21.56 13.67
N ALA A 77 15.10 -22.79 14.20
CA ALA A 77 14.78 -24.00 13.46
C ALA A 77 13.30 -24.08 13.04
N ASP A 78 12.39 -23.62 13.89
CA ASP A 78 10.97 -23.52 13.55
C ASP A 78 10.71 -22.44 12.48
N HIS A 79 11.29 -21.26 12.67
CA HIS A 79 11.04 -20.11 11.81
C HIS A 79 11.63 -20.28 10.41
N ILE A 80 12.77 -20.97 10.24
CA ILE A 80 13.28 -21.24 8.88
C ILE A 80 12.31 -22.10 8.08
N ARG A 81 11.64 -23.07 8.72
CA ARG A 81 10.60 -23.90 8.08
C ARG A 81 9.45 -23.03 7.61
N ALA A 82 8.85 -22.27 8.54
CA ALA A 82 7.70 -21.41 8.23
C ALA A 82 8.02 -20.39 7.14
N CYS A 83 9.16 -19.70 7.25
CA CYS A 83 9.55 -18.68 6.28
C CYS A 83 9.82 -19.27 4.89
N SER A 84 10.47 -20.44 4.82
CA SER A 84 10.79 -21.07 3.54
C SER A 84 9.52 -21.49 2.80
N PHE A 85 8.58 -22.15 3.48
CA PHE A 85 7.32 -22.57 2.86
C PHE A 85 6.43 -21.38 2.47
N LEU A 86 6.39 -20.31 3.27
CA LEU A 86 5.68 -19.09 2.87
C LEU A 86 6.24 -18.48 1.58
N VAL A 87 7.57 -18.47 1.41
CA VAL A 87 8.19 -17.97 0.18
C VAL A 87 7.95 -18.90 -1.01
N VAL A 88 7.96 -20.23 -0.78
CA VAL A 88 7.58 -21.23 -1.80
C VAL A 88 6.15 -21.01 -2.28
N ASP A 89 5.23 -20.65 -1.38
CA ASP A 89 3.83 -20.33 -1.67
C ASP A 89 3.64 -18.92 -2.28
N GLY A 90 4.73 -18.21 -2.60
CA GLY A 90 4.71 -16.90 -3.26
C GLY A 90 4.54 -15.71 -2.33
N VAL A 91 4.62 -15.88 -1.01
CA VAL A 91 4.59 -14.77 -0.05
C VAL A 91 5.98 -14.12 0.04
N ILE A 92 6.03 -12.81 -0.20
CA ILE A 92 7.27 -12.02 -0.12
C ILE A 92 7.20 -11.06 1.08
N PRO A 93 8.29 -10.84 1.84
CA PRO A 93 8.32 -9.90 2.96
C PRO A 93 7.84 -8.48 2.57
N SER A 94 6.82 -7.97 3.25
CA SER A 94 6.22 -6.66 2.96
C SER A 94 5.82 -5.91 4.25
N ASN A 95 5.24 -4.72 4.13
CA ASN A 95 4.73 -3.94 5.26
C ASN A 95 3.30 -4.32 5.69
N GLU A 96 2.57 -5.10 4.89
CA GLU A 96 1.13 -5.36 5.09
C GLU A 96 0.74 -6.82 4.83
N GLY A 97 -0.41 -7.23 5.37
CA GLY A 97 -1.00 -8.55 5.11
C GLY A 97 -0.06 -9.73 5.42
N ARG A 98 -0.01 -10.71 4.52
CA ARG A 98 0.80 -11.94 4.70
C ARG A 98 2.31 -11.66 4.66
N GLY A 99 2.73 -10.69 3.85
CA GLY A 99 4.14 -10.30 3.75
C GLY A 99 4.67 -9.65 5.01
N TYR A 100 3.83 -8.89 5.73
CA TYR A 100 4.15 -8.38 7.07
C TYR A 100 4.41 -9.50 8.08
N VAL A 101 3.53 -10.50 8.10
CA VAL A 101 3.68 -11.66 8.99
C VAL A 101 4.99 -12.40 8.70
N LEU A 102 5.27 -12.68 7.42
CA LEU A 102 6.52 -13.31 7.01
C LEU A 102 7.73 -12.50 7.47
N ARG A 103 7.75 -11.19 7.19
CA ARG A 103 8.81 -10.28 7.61
C ARG A 103 9.03 -10.34 9.13
N ARG A 104 7.96 -10.33 9.91
CA ARG A 104 8.03 -10.40 11.37
C ARG A 104 8.70 -11.70 11.85
N ILE A 105 8.33 -12.84 11.27
CA ILE A 105 8.90 -14.15 11.64
C ILE A 105 10.40 -14.20 11.29
N ILE A 106 10.80 -13.71 10.11
CA ILE A 106 12.21 -13.62 9.70
C ILE A 106 13.02 -12.79 10.71
N ARG A 107 12.56 -11.56 11.02
CA ARG A 107 13.26 -10.66 11.94
C ARG A 107 13.36 -11.23 13.36
N ARG A 108 12.34 -11.97 13.81
CA ARG A 108 12.36 -12.66 15.10
C ARG A 108 13.43 -13.75 15.14
N ALA A 109 13.58 -14.54 14.07
CA ALA A 109 14.61 -15.56 13.97
C ALA A 109 16.02 -14.95 13.98
N ILE A 110 16.24 -13.88 13.21
CA ILE A 110 17.52 -13.17 13.15
C ILE A 110 17.88 -12.58 14.52
N ARG A 111 16.92 -11.99 15.24
CA ARG A 111 17.12 -11.51 16.62
C ARG A 111 17.61 -12.64 17.53
N HIS A 112 17.02 -13.83 17.46
CA HIS A 112 17.48 -14.98 18.26
C HIS A 112 18.92 -15.39 17.89
N GLY A 113 19.30 -15.32 16.61
CA GLY A 113 20.69 -15.52 16.20
C GLY A 113 21.62 -14.47 16.80
N HIS A 114 21.20 -13.20 16.78
CA HIS A 114 21.94 -12.09 17.39
C HIS A 114 22.09 -12.22 18.91
N GLN A 115 21.06 -12.73 19.62
CA GLN A 115 21.13 -13.06 21.04
C GLN A 115 22.15 -14.16 21.34
N LEU A 116 22.39 -15.07 20.40
CA LEU A 116 23.40 -16.12 20.49
C LEU A 116 24.81 -15.68 20.05
N GLY A 117 24.97 -14.40 19.68
CA GLY A 117 26.26 -13.81 19.30
C GLY A 117 26.53 -13.76 17.79
N GLN A 118 25.62 -14.23 16.94
CA GLN A 118 25.79 -14.09 15.50
C GLN A 118 25.59 -12.63 15.07
N ARG A 119 26.46 -12.14 14.19
CA ARG A 119 26.41 -10.79 13.61
C ARG A 119 26.30 -10.81 12.10
N GLU A 120 26.78 -11.88 11.46
CA GLU A 120 26.70 -12.05 10.02
C GLU A 120 25.42 -12.75 9.60
N ALA A 121 25.02 -12.56 8.34
CA ALA A 121 23.88 -13.24 7.76
C ALA A 121 24.06 -14.77 7.78
N PHE A 122 23.11 -15.46 8.39
CA PHE A 122 23.14 -16.90 8.62
C PHE A 122 21.79 -17.57 8.34
N PHE A 123 20.68 -16.86 8.46
CA PHE A 123 19.34 -17.44 8.43
C PHE A 123 19.03 -18.04 7.07
N HIS A 124 19.36 -17.34 5.97
CA HIS A 124 19.22 -17.87 4.62
C HIS A 124 20.05 -19.15 4.37
N LYS A 125 21.17 -19.33 5.06
CA LYS A 125 22.02 -20.53 4.93
C LYS A 125 21.36 -21.79 5.51
N LEU A 126 20.31 -21.64 6.32
CA LEU A 126 19.52 -22.76 6.85
C LEU A 126 18.54 -23.36 5.84
N VAL A 127 18.32 -22.71 4.68
CA VAL A 127 17.45 -23.26 3.63
C VAL A 127 18.05 -24.55 3.06
N ALA A 128 19.36 -24.63 2.87
CA ALA A 128 20.01 -25.85 2.36
C ALA A 128 19.87 -27.06 3.33
N PRO A 129 20.14 -26.95 4.65
CA PRO A 129 19.80 -27.97 5.62
C PRO A 129 18.31 -28.34 5.60
N LEU A 130 17.42 -27.36 5.49
CA LEU A 130 15.99 -27.61 5.42
C LEU A 130 15.58 -28.40 4.17
N ALA A 131 16.12 -28.04 3.00
CA ALA A 131 15.90 -28.76 1.76
C ALA A 131 16.40 -30.21 1.84
N LYS A 132 17.47 -30.47 2.60
CA LYS A 132 17.93 -31.84 2.86
C LYS A 132 16.96 -32.63 3.75
N GLU A 133 16.41 -32.02 4.79
CA GLU A 133 15.49 -32.69 5.72
C GLU A 133 14.09 -32.92 5.12
N MET A 134 13.60 -31.99 4.31
CA MET A 134 12.20 -31.99 3.84
C MET A 134 12.06 -32.17 2.32
N GLY A 135 13.12 -32.04 1.54
CA GLY A 135 13.04 -31.95 0.07
C GLY A 135 12.53 -33.20 -0.64
N GLU A 136 12.64 -34.39 -0.04
CA GLU A 136 12.05 -35.61 -0.61
C GLU A 136 10.51 -35.55 -0.62
N ALA A 137 9.92 -35.09 0.48
CA ALA A 137 8.48 -34.92 0.61
C ALA A 137 7.95 -33.63 -0.05
N TYR A 138 8.82 -32.60 -0.18
CA TYR A 138 8.49 -31.29 -0.73
C TYR A 138 9.46 -30.89 -1.85
N PRO A 139 9.38 -31.48 -3.06
CA PRO A 139 10.31 -31.18 -4.16
C PRO A 139 10.27 -29.71 -4.62
N GLU A 140 9.15 -29.03 -4.42
CA GLU A 140 8.98 -27.59 -4.69
C GLU A 140 9.92 -26.72 -3.85
N LEU A 141 10.24 -27.13 -2.61
CA LEU A 141 11.21 -26.43 -1.77
C LEU A 141 12.61 -26.50 -2.39
N VAL A 142 13.00 -27.67 -2.93
CA VAL A 142 14.31 -27.85 -3.59
C VAL A 142 14.37 -27.01 -4.87
N LYS A 143 13.29 -26.98 -5.66
CA LYS A 143 13.21 -26.16 -6.88
C LYS A 143 13.31 -24.66 -6.59
N ALA A 144 12.67 -24.20 -5.51
CA ALA A 144 12.63 -22.79 -5.12
C ALA A 144 13.80 -22.37 -4.21
N GLN A 145 14.70 -23.29 -3.83
CA GLN A 145 15.75 -23.05 -2.83
C GLN A 145 16.51 -21.73 -3.06
N SER A 146 17.00 -21.50 -4.28
CA SER A 146 17.77 -20.28 -4.60
C SER A 146 16.94 -19.00 -4.43
N GLN A 147 15.65 -19.04 -4.77
CA GLN A 147 14.75 -17.90 -4.56
C GLN A 147 14.51 -17.66 -3.07
N VAL A 148 14.27 -18.72 -2.28
CA VAL A 148 14.08 -18.63 -0.84
C VAL A 148 15.33 -18.06 -0.17
N GLU A 149 16.51 -18.57 -0.51
CA GLU A 149 17.79 -18.06 -0.01
C GLU A 149 17.96 -16.57 -0.32
N LYS A 150 17.68 -16.14 -1.55
CA LYS A 150 17.79 -14.74 -1.96
C LYS A 150 16.83 -13.83 -1.18
N VAL A 151 15.57 -14.23 -1.03
CA VAL A 151 14.55 -13.44 -0.31
C VAL A 151 14.91 -13.30 1.17
N LEU A 152 15.34 -14.40 1.81
CA LEU A 152 15.73 -14.38 3.21
C LEU A 152 17.02 -13.57 3.44
N ALA A 153 18.03 -13.72 2.56
CA ALA A 153 19.28 -12.97 2.65
C ALA A 153 19.04 -11.47 2.55
N GLN A 154 18.19 -11.04 1.60
CA GLN A 154 17.88 -9.63 1.41
C GLN A 154 17.17 -9.00 2.63
N GLU A 155 16.19 -9.71 3.23
CA GLU A 155 15.54 -9.22 4.44
C GLU A 155 16.50 -9.24 5.64
N GLU A 156 17.39 -10.23 5.72
CA GLU A 156 18.40 -10.36 6.77
C GLU A 156 19.43 -9.23 6.73
N GLU A 157 20.01 -8.94 5.57
CA GLU A 157 20.95 -7.83 5.37
C GLU A 157 20.30 -6.48 5.70
N ARG A 158 19.10 -6.23 5.18
CA ARG A 158 18.35 -5.00 5.46
C ARG A 158 18.05 -4.84 6.95
N PHE A 159 17.75 -5.94 7.64
CA PHE A 159 17.41 -5.89 9.05
C PHE A 159 18.65 -5.79 9.95
N ALA A 160 19.79 -6.35 9.57
CA ALA A 160 21.02 -6.33 10.35
C ALA A 160 21.45 -4.89 10.71
N GLU A 161 21.42 -3.97 9.74
CA GLU A 161 21.75 -2.54 9.95
C GLU A 161 20.85 -1.87 11.01
N THR A 162 19.58 -2.29 11.05
CA THR A 162 18.56 -1.77 11.96
C THR A 162 18.65 -2.43 13.34
N LEU A 163 18.98 -3.72 13.39
CA LEU A 163 18.95 -4.55 14.58
C LEU A 163 20.00 -4.10 15.61
N ASP A 164 21.25 -3.92 15.20
CA ASP A 164 22.34 -3.57 16.12
C ASP A 164 22.08 -2.22 16.82
N ASN A 165 21.71 -1.21 16.03
CA ASN A 165 21.40 0.13 16.52
C ASN A 165 20.14 0.14 17.39
N GLY A 166 19.07 -0.52 16.94
CA GLY A 166 17.81 -0.58 17.66
C GLY A 166 17.93 -1.34 18.98
N MET A 167 18.67 -2.46 19.02
CA MET A 167 18.93 -3.22 20.24
C MET A 167 19.70 -2.39 21.25
N LYS A 168 20.75 -1.66 20.84
CA LYS A 168 21.51 -0.80 21.75
C LYS A 168 20.62 0.26 22.41
N ILE A 169 19.80 0.94 21.62
CA ILE A 169 18.90 1.98 22.11
C ILE A 169 17.83 1.40 23.05
N LEU A 170 17.29 0.23 22.71
CA LEU A 170 16.31 -0.45 23.54
C LEU A 170 16.92 -0.91 24.87
N GLU A 171 18.13 -1.46 24.87
CA GLU A 171 18.87 -1.84 26.09
C GLU A 171 19.13 -0.62 26.99
N GLU A 172 19.60 0.49 26.41
CA GLU A 172 19.82 1.74 27.14
C GLU A 172 18.52 2.29 27.74
N ALA A 173 17.42 2.25 26.98
CA ALA A 173 16.11 2.69 27.46
C ALA A 173 15.54 1.79 28.57
N ILE A 174 15.75 0.48 28.49
CA ILE A 174 15.34 -0.47 29.54
C ILE A 174 16.18 -0.30 30.79
N ALA A 175 17.49 -0.07 30.66
CA ALA A 175 18.39 0.12 31.80
C ALA A 175 18.06 1.39 32.61
N GLY A 176 17.61 2.45 31.93
CA GLY A 176 17.17 3.69 32.56
C GLY A 176 15.69 3.72 32.97
N LEU A 177 14.97 2.60 32.88
CA LEU A 177 13.53 2.57 33.08
C LEU A 177 13.14 2.50 34.56
N GLU A 178 12.31 3.44 35.00
CA GLU A 178 11.60 3.36 36.29
C GLU A 178 10.23 2.70 36.08
N GLY A 179 10.11 1.42 36.44
CA GLY A 179 8.85 0.66 36.34
C GLY A 179 8.85 -0.42 35.27
N LYS A 180 7.66 -0.83 34.80
CA LYS A 180 7.48 -1.95 33.86
C LYS A 180 7.05 -1.54 32.46
N VAL A 181 6.80 -0.25 32.21
CA VAL A 181 6.20 0.24 30.97
C VAL A 181 7.22 1.04 30.18
N ILE A 182 7.62 0.56 29.00
CA ILE A 182 8.50 1.29 28.08
C ILE A 182 7.71 2.46 27.48
N PRO A 183 8.18 3.72 27.63
CA PRO A 183 7.44 4.90 27.17
C PRO A 183 7.16 4.88 25.67
N GLY A 184 5.96 5.34 25.28
CA GLY A 184 5.55 5.39 23.87
C GLY A 184 6.47 6.26 23.01
N SER A 185 7.11 7.28 23.60
CA SER A 185 8.14 8.11 22.94
C SER A 185 9.39 7.32 22.55
N THR A 186 9.82 6.36 23.38
CA THR A 186 10.94 5.47 23.09
C THR A 186 10.58 4.49 21.99
N VAL A 187 9.39 3.88 22.07
CA VAL A 187 8.88 2.97 21.02
C VAL A 187 8.75 3.71 19.68
N PHE A 188 8.23 4.94 19.72
CA PHE A 188 8.14 5.80 18.54
C PHE A 188 9.51 6.12 17.96
N LYS A 189 10.49 6.50 18.79
CA LYS A 189 11.86 6.79 18.34
C LYS A 189 12.51 5.57 17.68
N LEU A 190 12.37 4.39 18.30
CA LEU A 190 12.87 3.12 17.75
C LEU A 190 12.27 2.83 16.38
N TYR A 191 10.95 2.97 16.25
CA TYR A 191 10.23 2.73 15.01
C TYR A 191 10.54 3.77 13.92
N ASP A 192 10.36 5.05 14.21
CA ASP A 192 10.39 6.15 13.24
C ASP A 192 11.83 6.50 12.82
N THR A 193 12.73 6.66 13.79
CA THR A 193 14.09 7.14 13.52
C THR A 193 15.03 6.02 13.13
N TYR A 194 14.88 4.84 13.72
CA TYR A 194 15.83 3.73 13.56
C TYR A 194 15.23 2.53 12.81
N GLY A 195 13.96 2.57 12.41
CA GLY A 195 13.30 1.49 11.67
C GLY A 195 13.07 0.21 12.49
N PHE A 196 13.28 0.25 13.81
CA PHE A 196 13.21 -0.91 14.68
C PHE A 196 11.75 -1.31 14.95
N PRO A 197 11.32 -2.54 14.64
CA PRO A 197 9.90 -2.90 14.68
C PRO A 197 9.28 -2.82 16.08
N VAL A 198 8.07 -2.27 16.16
CA VAL A 198 7.25 -2.23 17.39
C VAL A 198 6.99 -3.65 17.90
N ASP A 199 6.66 -4.59 17.02
CA ASP A 199 6.44 -6.00 17.36
C ASP A 199 7.66 -6.65 18.01
N LEU A 200 8.86 -6.34 17.51
CA LEU A 200 10.10 -6.89 18.06
C LEU A 200 10.41 -6.27 19.42
N THR A 201 10.15 -4.96 19.57
CA THR A 201 10.22 -4.25 20.85
C THR A 201 9.29 -4.89 21.86
N ALA A 202 8.05 -5.23 21.45
CA ALA A 202 7.05 -5.86 22.31
C ALA A 202 7.46 -7.28 22.72
N ASP A 203 8.03 -8.06 21.81
CA ASP A 203 8.52 -9.41 22.11
C ASP A 203 9.69 -9.37 23.12
N ILE A 204 10.63 -8.43 22.95
CA ILE A 204 11.74 -8.21 23.90
C ILE A 204 11.22 -7.75 25.27
N ALA A 205 10.27 -6.80 25.28
CA ALA A 205 9.65 -6.33 26.52
C ALA A 205 9.00 -7.50 27.28
N ARG A 206 8.22 -8.33 26.58
CA ARG A 206 7.52 -9.47 27.18
C ARG A 206 8.48 -10.49 27.81
N GLU A 207 9.60 -10.79 27.14
CA GLU A 207 10.64 -11.68 27.67
C GLU A 207 11.28 -11.17 28.97
N ARG A 208 11.30 -9.85 29.17
CA ARG A 208 11.81 -9.19 30.39
C ARG A 208 10.72 -8.84 31.40
N GLY A 209 9.47 -9.25 31.15
CA GLY A 209 8.32 -8.93 32.01
C GLY A 209 7.91 -7.44 31.98
N LEU A 210 8.22 -6.75 30.88
CA LEU A 210 7.87 -5.36 30.60
C LEU A 210 6.70 -5.27 29.61
N THR A 211 6.06 -4.12 29.54
CA THR A 211 5.00 -3.77 28.58
C THR A 211 5.34 -2.49 27.81
N LEU A 212 4.64 -2.22 26.72
CA LEU A 212 4.79 -0.99 25.94
C LEU A 212 3.62 -0.05 26.22
N ASP A 213 3.92 1.25 26.31
CA ASP A 213 2.90 2.30 26.28
C ASP A 213 2.45 2.53 24.82
N MET A 214 1.50 1.71 24.37
CA MET A 214 0.92 1.81 23.02
C MET A 214 0.09 3.07 22.82
N ALA A 215 -0.56 3.57 23.89
CA ALA A 215 -1.32 4.82 23.83
C ALA A 215 -0.38 6.00 23.55
N GLY A 216 0.72 6.12 24.29
CA GLY A 216 1.72 7.15 24.03
C GLY A 216 2.41 7.02 22.68
N PHE A 217 2.60 5.79 22.17
CA PHE A 217 3.12 5.56 20.81
C PHE A 217 2.14 6.09 19.75
N GLU A 218 0.85 5.76 19.86
CA GLU A 218 -0.16 6.18 18.88
C GLU A 218 -0.33 7.71 18.86
N THR A 219 -0.33 8.37 20.03
CA THR A 219 -0.33 9.84 20.12
C THR A 219 0.84 10.47 19.34
N ARG A 220 2.01 9.82 19.34
CA ARG A 220 3.19 10.31 18.59
C ARG A 220 3.08 10.03 17.09
N MET A 221 2.52 8.88 16.71
CA MET A 221 2.21 8.55 15.32
C MET A 221 1.20 9.53 14.72
N GLU A 222 0.18 9.91 15.48
CA GLU A 222 -0.83 10.89 15.07
C GLU A 222 -0.20 12.28 14.92
N ALA A 223 0.59 12.75 15.89
CA ALA A 223 1.33 14.00 15.78
C ALA A 223 2.35 14.01 14.61
N GLN A 224 2.88 12.85 14.19
CA GLN A 224 3.69 12.74 12.98
C GLN A 224 2.85 12.85 11.72
N ARG A 225 1.70 12.18 11.67
CA ARG A 225 0.74 12.28 10.55
C ARG A 225 0.27 13.71 10.36
N ASP A 226 -0.05 14.41 11.44
CA ASP A 226 -0.49 15.81 11.38
C ASP A 226 0.62 16.75 10.91
N ARG A 227 1.86 16.53 11.35
CA ARG A 227 3.02 17.26 10.81
C ARG A 227 3.27 16.96 9.33
N ALA A 228 3.08 15.73 8.89
CA ALA A 228 3.21 15.35 7.49
C ALA A 228 2.09 15.99 6.64
N ARG A 229 0.85 16.05 7.17
CA ARG A 229 -0.29 16.76 6.57
C ARG A 229 -0.07 18.27 6.51
N ALA A 230 0.55 18.86 7.53
CA ALA A 230 0.88 20.28 7.56
C ALA A 230 2.08 20.64 6.66
N ALA A 231 3.00 19.69 6.40
CA ALA A 231 4.13 19.87 5.50
C ALA A 231 3.76 19.62 4.03
N SER A 232 2.72 18.84 3.75
CA SER A 232 2.02 18.88 2.47
C SER A 232 1.15 20.14 2.44
N ASN A 233 1.62 21.21 1.82
CA ASN A 233 0.78 22.36 1.43
C ASN A 233 -0.26 21.96 0.36
N PHE A 234 -1.04 20.92 0.61
CA PHE A 234 -2.39 20.79 0.11
C PHE A 234 -3.26 21.29 1.25
N ALA A 235 -3.46 22.60 1.27
CA ALA A 235 -4.62 23.15 1.95
C ALA A 235 -5.84 22.53 1.26
N VAL A 236 -6.28 21.38 1.76
CA VAL A 236 -7.70 21.08 1.76
C VAL A 236 -8.29 22.31 2.43
N VAL A 237 -8.83 23.22 1.64
CA VAL A 237 -9.80 24.18 2.16
C VAL A 237 -10.81 23.27 2.85
N ASP A 238 -10.78 23.29 4.18
CA ASP A 238 -11.71 22.55 5.01
C ASP A 238 -13.08 23.07 4.61
N THR A 239 -13.74 22.36 3.70
CA THR A 239 -15.13 22.60 3.33
C THR A 239 -16.07 22.13 4.43
N GLY A 240 -15.59 22.00 5.67
CA GLY A 240 -16.37 22.15 6.88
C GLY A 240 -17.60 21.28 6.90
N GLY A 241 -17.51 20.04 6.43
CA GLY A 241 -18.63 19.11 6.40
C GLY A 241 -19.92 19.68 5.82
N ILE A 242 -19.84 20.62 4.86
CA ILE A 242 -21.02 21.19 4.19
C ILE A 242 -21.77 20.03 3.54
N GLN A 243 -22.92 19.67 4.11
CA GLN A 243 -23.84 18.71 3.50
C GLN A 243 -24.53 19.40 2.33
N ILE A 244 -23.97 19.20 1.15
CA ILE A 244 -24.59 19.57 -0.11
C ILE A 244 -25.43 18.37 -0.55
N ASP A 245 -26.74 18.56 -0.69
CA ASP A 245 -27.65 17.54 -1.22
C ASP A 245 -27.70 17.63 -2.74
N GLY A 246 -27.60 16.49 -3.43
CA GLY A 246 -27.70 16.39 -4.88
C GLY A 246 -26.61 15.54 -5.53
N SER A 247 -26.55 15.60 -6.85
CA SER A 247 -25.51 14.97 -7.67
C SER A 247 -25.19 15.88 -8.85
N THR A 248 -23.92 15.95 -9.23
CA THR A 248 -23.45 16.67 -10.42
C THR A 248 -23.05 15.65 -11.49
N GLU A 249 -23.67 15.71 -12.66
CA GLU A 249 -23.25 14.88 -13.80
C GLU A 249 -21.93 15.39 -14.39
N PHE A 250 -20.94 14.50 -14.53
CA PHE A 250 -19.66 14.85 -15.12
C PHE A 250 -19.65 14.62 -16.64
N THR A 251 -19.53 15.71 -17.41
CA THR A 251 -19.55 15.69 -18.89
C THR A 251 -18.15 15.87 -19.51
N GLY A 252 -17.13 16.05 -18.66
CA GLY A 252 -15.77 16.42 -19.04
C GLY A 252 -14.93 15.35 -19.73
N TYR A 253 -15.48 14.15 -19.90
CA TYR A 253 -14.89 13.12 -20.76
C TYR A 253 -15.00 13.49 -22.24
N ASP A 254 -16.13 14.07 -22.65
CA ASP A 254 -16.46 14.31 -24.05
C ASP A 254 -16.19 15.76 -24.48
N ARG A 255 -16.43 16.72 -23.57
CA ARG A 255 -16.38 18.16 -23.86
C ARG A 255 -15.65 18.96 -22.78
N LEU A 256 -15.15 20.14 -23.16
CA LEU A 256 -14.44 21.08 -22.27
C LEU A 256 -15.25 22.35 -21.98
N ASN A 257 -16.39 22.51 -22.65
CA ASN A 257 -17.36 23.55 -22.40
C ASN A 257 -18.75 22.91 -22.26
N ASP A 258 -19.60 23.52 -21.45
CA ASP A 258 -20.98 23.11 -21.26
C ASP A 258 -21.86 24.26 -20.77
N THR A 259 -23.16 24.18 -21.02
CA THR A 259 -24.14 25.12 -20.47
C THR A 259 -24.93 24.43 -19.37
N ALA A 260 -24.86 24.95 -18.14
CA ALA A 260 -25.37 24.30 -16.94
C ALA A 260 -26.16 25.27 -16.05
N SER A 261 -26.93 24.73 -15.11
CA SER A 261 -27.68 25.53 -14.13
C SER A 261 -27.00 25.48 -12.76
N VAL A 262 -26.96 26.63 -12.07
CA VAL A 262 -26.44 26.73 -10.71
C VAL A 262 -27.42 26.08 -9.73
N THR A 263 -26.99 25.03 -9.03
CA THR A 263 -27.82 24.31 -8.04
C THR A 263 -27.49 24.68 -6.60
N GLY A 264 -26.30 25.23 -6.37
CA GLY A 264 -25.88 25.69 -5.05
C GLY A 264 -24.74 26.70 -5.09
N LEU A 265 -24.78 27.65 -4.16
CA LEU A 265 -23.73 28.62 -3.91
C LEU A 265 -23.37 28.60 -2.43
N PHE A 266 -22.08 28.74 -2.13
CA PHE A 266 -21.58 28.81 -0.77
C PHE A 266 -20.54 29.90 -0.63
N HIS A 267 -20.60 30.65 0.47
CA HIS A 267 -19.67 31.70 0.84
C HIS A 267 -19.35 31.56 2.34
N ASP A 268 -18.07 31.64 2.71
CA ASP A 268 -17.61 31.43 4.10
C ASP A 268 -18.13 30.15 4.79
N GLY A 269 -18.35 29.10 4.00
CA GLY A 269 -18.84 27.80 4.47
C GLY A 269 -20.35 27.71 4.66
N GLU A 270 -21.11 28.78 4.41
CA GLU A 270 -22.56 28.80 4.50
C GLU A 270 -23.21 28.80 3.12
N ARG A 271 -24.39 28.18 2.99
CA ARG A 271 -25.19 28.20 1.75
C ARG A 271 -25.80 29.58 1.58
N VAL A 272 -25.62 30.17 0.40
CA VAL A 272 -26.18 31.47 0.03
C VAL A 272 -27.02 31.34 -1.24
N ASP A 273 -27.98 32.25 -1.43
CA ASP A 273 -28.78 32.29 -2.66
C ASP A 273 -28.12 33.13 -3.76
N ILE A 274 -27.21 34.04 -3.37
CA ILE A 274 -26.54 35.00 -4.24
C ILE A 274 -25.08 35.12 -3.83
N LEU A 275 -24.16 35.05 -4.80
CA LEU A 275 -22.75 35.41 -4.66
C LEU A 275 -22.48 36.71 -5.42
N LYS A 276 -21.77 37.67 -4.83
CA LYS A 276 -21.52 39.00 -5.41
C LYS A 276 -20.09 39.14 -5.92
N GLY A 277 -19.92 40.07 -6.86
CA GLY A 277 -18.62 40.42 -7.42
C GLY A 277 -17.62 40.81 -6.34
N GLY A 278 -16.46 40.15 -6.36
CA GLY A 278 -15.38 40.26 -5.37
C GLY A 278 -15.41 39.17 -4.30
N GLU A 279 -16.46 38.35 -4.22
CA GLU A 279 -16.59 37.29 -3.21
C GLU A 279 -15.97 35.97 -3.69
N GLU A 280 -15.21 35.33 -2.80
CA GLU A 280 -14.79 33.94 -2.95
C GLU A 280 -15.93 33.00 -2.55
N GLY A 281 -16.04 31.85 -3.21
CA GLY A 281 -17.10 30.91 -2.90
C GLY A 281 -16.95 29.58 -3.61
N ILE A 282 -17.96 28.74 -3.40
CA ILE A 282 -18.13 27.46 -4.07
C ILE A 282 -19.38 27.51 -4.93
N VAL A 283 -19.23 27.15 -6.20
CA VAL A 283 -20.35 27.00 -7.14
C VAL A 283 -20.58 25.51 -7.39
N VAL A 284 -21.83 25.07 -7.28
CA VAL A 284 -22.27 23.72 -7.65
C VAL A 284 -23.22 23.81 -8.82
N LEU A 285 -22.99 22.97 -9.83
CA LEU A 285 -23.79 22.89 -11.05
C LEU A 285 -24.54 21.56 -11.06
N ASP A 286 -25.62 21.49 -11.84
CA ASP A 286 -26.33 20.24 -12.12
C ASP A 286 -25.48 19.28 -12.96
N HIS A 287 -24.68 19.82 -13.89
CA HIS A 287 -23.69 19.07 -14.65
C HIS A 287 -22.48 19.96 -14.98
N THR A 288 -21.30 19.36 -15.23
CA THR A 288 -20.07 20.14 -15.46
C THR A 288 -18.99 19.40 -16.28
N PRO A 289 -18.25 20.12 -17.14
CA PRO A 289 -17.07 19.58 -17.81
C PRO A 289 -15.82 19.56 -16.92
N PHE A 290 -15.85 20.19 -15.73
CA PHE A 290 -14.70 20.28 -14.82
C PHE A 290 -14.47 18.96 -14.08
N TYR A 291 -13.27 18.41 -14.20
CA TYR A 291 -12.84 17.22 -13.46
C TYR A 291 -12.51 17.61 -12.04
N ALA A 292 -13.16 16.95 -11.10
CA ALA A 292 -12.86 17.09 -9.68
C ALA A 292 -11.65 16.24 -9.29
N GLU A 293 -10.76 16.79 -8.48
CA GLU A 293 -9.54 16.12 -8.03
C GLU A 293 -9.82 14.68 -7.53
N SER A 294 -9.16 13.70 -8.14
CA SER A 294 -9.38 12.29 -7.84
C SER A 294 -8.33 11.40 -8.50
N GLY A 295 -8.05 10.22 -7.93
CA GLY A 295 -7.11 9.25 -8.52
C GLY A 295 -5.68 9.77 -8.71
N GLY A 296 -5.29 10.82 -7.99
CA GLY A 296 -4.03 11.52 -8.15
C GLY A 296 -4.03 12.64 -9.21
N GLN A 297 -5.07 12.75 -10.04
CA GLN A 297 -5.23 13.86 -10.98
C GLN A 297 -5.77 15.10 -10.26
N VAL A 298 -5.09 16.23 -10.40
CA VAL A 298 -5.54 17.52 -9.84
C VAL A 298 -6.85 18.00 -10.46
N GLY A 299 -7.62 18.79 -9.68
CA GLY A 299 -8.85 19.42 -10.13
C GLY A 299 -8.62 20.41 -11.28
N ASP A 300 -9.62 20.52 -12.15
CA ASP A 300 -9.57 21.49 -13.23
C ASP A 300 -9.72 22.93 -12.75
N ARG A 301 -9.22 23.82 -13.62
CA ARG A 301 -9.35 25.26 -13.52
C ARG A 301 -9.98 25.80 -14.78
N GLY A 302 -10.50 27.02 -14.70
CA GLY A 302 -11.18 27.64 -15.82
C GLY A 302 -12.09 28.76 -15.37
N VAL A 303 -13.20 28.94 -16.08
CA VAL A 303 -14.17 29.99 -15.80
C VAL A 303 -15.60 29.47 -15.95
N ILE A 304 -16.49 30.01 -15.13
CA ILE A 304 -17.94 29.90 -15.31
C ILE A 304 -18.43 31.29 -15.69
N ARG A 305 -18.95 31.44 -16.91
CA ARG A 305 -19.47 32.71 -17.43
C ARG A 305 -20.97 32.80 -17.20
N LEU A 306 -21.39 33.98 -16.78
CA LEU A 306 -22.78 34.37 -16.57
C LEU A 306 -23.04 35.68 -17.29
N ASP A 307 -24.30 36.07 -17.43
CA ASP A 307 -24.62 37.38 -18.00
C ASP A 307 -24.09 38.50 -17.08
N GLY A 308 -23.16 39.31 -17.58
CA GLY A 308 -22.55 40.42 -16.82
C GLY A 308 -21.42 40.05 -15.85
N GLY A 309 -20.98 38.79 -15.77
CA GLY A 309 -19.98 38.35 -14.79
C GLY A 309 -19.14 37.13 -15.19
N VAL A 310 -18.06 36.89 -14.44
CA VAL A 310 -17.23 35.68 -14.58
C VAL A 310 -16.81 35.18 -13.22
N PHE A 311 -17.13 33.94 -12.91
CA PHE A 311 -16.57 33.22 -11.77
C PHE A 311 -15.30 32.48 -12.21
N ARG A 312 -14.15 32.82 -11.61
CA ARG A 312 -12.86 32.20 -11.92
C ARG A 312 -12.68 30.98 -11.02
N VAL A 313 -12.69 29.80 -11.62
CA VAL A 313 -12.48 28.53 -10.92
C VAL A 313 -10.98 28.32 -10.72
N THR A 314 -10.55 28.35 -9.47
CA THR A 314 -9.16 28.13 -9.06
C THR A 314 -8.88 26.68 -8.69
N ASP A 315 -9.92 25.91 -8.36
CA ASP A 315 -9.83 24.49 -8.09
C ASP A 315 -11.20 23.78 -8.23
N THR A 316 -11.19 22.48 -8.50
CA THR A 316 -12.41 21.66 -8.59
C THR A 316 -12.25 20.42 -7.72
N GLN A 317 -13.14 20.25 -6.73
CA GLN A 317 -13.01 19.24 -5.69
C GLN A 317 -14.28 18.38 -5.60
N LYS A 318 -14.13 17.11 -5.19
CA LYS A 318 -15.27 16.25 -4.87
C LYS A 318 -15.77 16.56 -3.47
N GLN A 319 -17.08 16.75 -3.31
CA GLN A 319 -17.73 16.92 -2.02
C GLN A 319 -18.76 15.80 -1.84
N GLY A 320 -18.70 15.08 -0.73
CA GLY A 320 -19.52 13.89 -0.55
C GLY A 320 -19.25 12.83 -1.63
N LYS A 321 -20.30 12.12 -2.08
CA LYS A 321 -20.16 11.02 -3.05
C LYS A 321 -20.26 11.48 -4.50
N ASP A 322 -21.19 12.39 -4.79
CA ASP A 322 -21.66 12.65 -6.16
C ASP A 322 -21.61 14.13 -6.57
N ILE A 323 -20.97 15.02 -5.78
CA ILE A 323 -20.98 16.47 -6.03
C ILE A 323 -19.60 16.96 -6.46
N ILE A 324 -19.60 17.80 -7.50
CA ILE A 324 -18.43 18.49 -8.01
C ILE A 324 -18.52 19.97 -7.62
N ALA A 325 -17.63 20.37 -6.73
CA ALA A 325 -17.55 21.72 -6.19
C ALA A 325 -16.50 22.54 -6.94
N HIS A 326 -16.90 23.71 -7.47
CA HIS A 326 -16.01 24.64 -8.16
C HIS A 326 -15.61 25.75 -7.19
N LEU A 327 -14.36 25.72 -6.73
CA LEU A 327 -13.82 26.72 -5.81
C LEU A 327 -13.25 27.88 -6.62
N GLY A 328 -13.54 29.10 -6.19
CA GLY A 328 -13.13 30.26 -6.97
C GLY A 328 -13.64 31.58 -6.42
N MET A 329 -13.61 32.59 -7.29
CA MET A 329 -14.05 33.95 -6.97
C MET A 329 -14.90 34.52 -8.09
N LEU A 330 -16.03 35.14 -7.74
CA LEU A 330 -16.81 35.92 -8.69
C LEU A 330 -16.10 37.25 -8.93
N THR A 331 -15.67 37.52 -10.16
CA THR A 331 -14.87 38.74 -10.43
C THR A 331 -15.71 40.02 -10.41
N GLN A 332 -16.93 39.96 -10.91
CA GLN A 332 -17.89 41.06 -11.00
C GLN A 332 -19.29 40.49 -11.31
N GLY A 333 -20.34 41.27 -11.03
CA GLY A 333 -21.73 40.86 -11.23
C GLY A 333 -22.34 40.21 -9.99
N GLU A 334 -23.46 39.54 -10.18
CA GLU A 334 -24.13 38.73 -9.15
C GLU A 334 -24.48 37.38 -9.78
N LEU A 335 -24.22 36.28 -9.06
CA LEU A 335 -24.55 34.92 -9.47
C LEU A 335 -25.59 34.38 -8.50
N CYS A 336 -26.72 33.91 -9.01
CA CYS A 336 -27.83 33.40 -8.22
C CYS A 336 -28.01 31.89 -8.41
N VAL A 337 -28.54 31.22 -7.39
CA VAL A 337 -29.03 29.84 -7.55
C VAL A 337 -30.16 29.82 -8.58
N GLY A 338 -30.05 28.92 -9.56
CA GLY A 338 -30.98 28.79 -10.69
C GLY A 338 -30.51 29.47 -11.98
N ASP A 339 -29.43 30.26 -11.95
CA ASP A 339 -28.89 30.90 -13.14
C ASP A 339 -28.34 29.87 -14.15
N GLU A 340 -28.50 30.18 -15.43
CA GLU A 340 -27.86 29.43 -16.52
C GLU A 340 -26.48 30.04 -16.82
N VAL A 341 -25.46 29.18 -16.87
CA VAL A 341 -24.05 29.59 -16.99
C VAL A 341 -23.31 28.74 -18.04
N GLU A 342 -22.29 29.33 -18.65
CA GLU A 342 -21.36 28.61 -19.54
C GLU A 342 -20.10 28.23 -18.75
N ALA A 343 -19.91 26.94 -18.49
CA ALA A 343 -18.74 26.40 -17.81
C ALA A 343 -17.64 26.09 -18.85
N LEU A 344 -16.46 26.70 -18.73
CA LEU A 344 -15.32 26.50 -19.64
C LEU A 344 -14.05 26.10 -18.89
N VAL A 345 -13.58 24.88 -19.16
CA VAL A 345 -12.32 24.36 -18.63
C VAL A 345 -11.13 25.00 -19.36
N ASP A 346 -10.04 25.26 -18.64
CA ASP A 346 -8.75 25.62 -19.23
C ASP A 346 -8.19 24.44 -20.02
N GLN A 347 -8.39 24.49 -21.33
CA GLN A 347 -8.00 23.42 -22.25
C GLN A 347 -6.51 23.13 -22.21
N GLN A 348 -5.65 24.16 -22.17
CA GLN A 348 -4.21 23.97 -22.19
C GLN A 348 -3.76 23.22 -20.94
N ARG A 349 -4.29 23.62 -19.78
CA ARG A 349 -3.99 22.99 -18.50
C ARG A 349 -4.50 21.54 -18.47
N ARG A 350 -5.74 21.31 -18.89
CA ARG A 350 -6.36 19.97 -18.97
C ARG A 350 -5.57 19.04 -19.88
N ASP A 351 -5.17 19.51 -21.05
CA ASP A 351 -4.46 18.69 -22.03
C ASP A 351 -3.09 18.27 -21.47
N ALA A 352 -2.34 19.18 -20.85
CA ALA A 352 -1.08 18.84 -20.19
C ALA A 352 -1.27 17.80 -19.07
N THR A 353 -2.31 17.95 -18.23
CA THR A 353 -2.66 16.95 -17.21
C THR A 353 -3.01 15.59 -17.81
N ARG A 354 -3.78 15.54 -18.91
CA ARG A 354 -4.13 14.30 -19.63
C ARG A 354 -2.88 13.57 -20.14
N LEU A 355 -1.90 14.31 -20.65
CA LEU A 355 -0.64 13.73 -21.12
C LEU A 355 0.11 13.07 -19.96
N ASN A 356 0.28 13.80 -18.85
CA ASN A 356 0.94 13.28 -17.65
C ASN A 356 0.18 12.08 -17.06
N HIS A 357 -1.16 12.10 -17.04
CA HIS A 357 -1.94 10.98 -16.55
C HIS A 357 -1.74 9.72 -17.39
N SER A 358 -1.77 9.89 -18.72
CA SER A 358 -1.55 8.77 -19.65
C SER A 358 -0.14 8.20 -19.53
N ALA A 359 0.86 9.06 -19.30
CA ALA A 359 2.23 8.66 -19.04
C ALA A 359 2.38 7.87 -17.72
N THR A 360 1.61 8.20 -16.69
CA THR A 360 1.59 7.46 -15.41
C THR A 360 1.27 5.98 -15.63
N HIS A 361 0.26 5.66 -16.45
CA HIS A 361 -0.12 4.27 -16.74
C HIS A 361 0.97 3.50 -17.50
N LEU A 362 1.58 4.12 -18.51
CA LEU A 362 2.70 3.50 -19.22
C LEU A 362 3.90 3.28 -18.30
N MET A 363 4.22 4.25 -17.45
CA MET A 363 5.31 4.13 -16.49
C MET A 363 5.02 3.05 -15.44
N HIS A 364 3.78 2.94 -14.95
CA HIS A 364 3.40 1.90 -14.00
C HIS A 364 3.57 0.50 -14.59
N ALA A 365 3.08 0.27 -15.82
CA ALA A 365 3.29 -1.00 -16.53
C ALA A 365 4.78 -1.29 -16.77
N ALA A 366 5.56 -0.27 -17.16
CA ALA A 366 7.00 -0.42 -17.36
C ALA A 366 7.76 -0.76 -16.06
N LEU A 367 7.41 -0.11 -14.94
CA LEU A 367 7.97 -0.43 -13.63
C LEU A 367 7.72 -1.90 -13.25
N ARG A 368 6.50 -2.40 -13.47
CA ARG A 368 6.15 -3.80 -13.19
C ARG A 368 6.93 -4.78 -14.08
N GLN A 369 7.09 -4.46 -15.36
CA GLN A 369 7.83 -5.31 -16.29
C GLN A 369 9.33 -5.38 -15.96
N VAL A 370 9.94 -4.26 -15.55
CA VAL A 370 11.38 -4.19 -15.25
C VAL A 370 11.69 -4.68 -13.84
N LEU A 371 10.94 -4.21 -12.85
CA LEU A 371 11.22 -4.46 -11.43
C LEU A 371 10.48 -5.69 -10.88
N GLY A 372 9.34 -6.06 -11.46
CA GLY A 372 8.51 -7.20 -11.05
C GLY A 372 7.10 -6.83 -10.61
N ASP A 373 6.24 -7.85 -10.52
CA ASP A 373 4.80 -7.71 -10.23
C ASP A 373 4.46 -7.21 -8.83
N HIS A 374 5.43 -7.15 -7.91
CA HIS A 374 5.28 -6.59 -6.57
C HIS A 374 5.20 -5.06 -6.56
N VAL A 375 5.51 -4.39 -7.68
CA VAL A 375 5.30 -2.96 -7.82
C VAL A 375 3.81 -2.66 -7.80
N GLN A 376 3.40 -1.89 -6.78
CA GLN A 376 2.03 -1.41 -6.61
C GLN A 376 2.07 0.08 -6.29
N GLN A 377 1.12 0.84 -6.82
CA GLN A 377 0.92 2.24 -6.47
C GLN A 377 0.65 2.41 -4.97
N LYS A 378 1.38 3.34 -4.35
CA LYS A 378 1.22 3.79 -2.96
C LYS A 378 0.86 5.28 -2.86
N GLY A 379 0.96 6.02 -3.97
CA GLY A 379 0.57 7.42 -4.09
C GLY A 379 0.75 7.91 -5.52
N SER A 380 -0.02 8.91 -5.92
CA SER A 380 0.09 9.51 -7.25
C SER A 380 -0.26 11.00 -7.17
N LEU A 381 0.43 11.82 -7.96
CA LEU A 381 0.08 13.20 -8.24
C LEU A 381 0.30 13.44 -9.74
N VAL A 382 -0.71 13.97 -10.40
CA VAL A 382 -0.71 14.28 -11.82
C VAL A 382 -1.23 15.70 -11.96
N ASP A 383 -0.30 16.63 -12.17
CA ASP A 383 -0.58 18.03 -12.46
C ASP A 383 -0.10 18.37 -13.90
N PRO A 384 -0.38 19.56 -14.43
CA PRO A 384 0.08 19.96 -15.78
C PRO A 384 1.59 20.02 -15.92
N GLU A 385 2.31 20.29 -14.83
CA GLU A 385 3.74 20.51 -14.84
C GLU A 385 4.53 19.19 -14.77
N ARG A 386 3.98 18.16 -14.09
CA ARG A 386 4.61 16.86 -13.87
C ARG A 386 3.63 15.78 -13.43
N LEU A 387 4.13 14.54 -13.49
CA LEU A 387 3.60 13.42 -12.71
C LEU A 387 4.60 13.00 -11.63
N ARG A 388 4.09 12.49 -10.51
CA ARG A 388 4.83 11.90 -9.39
C ARG A 388 4.13 10.62 -8.97
N PHE A 389 4.87 9.53 -8.85
CA PHE A 389 4.29 8.22 -8.58
C PHE A 389 5.07 7.50 -7.50
N ASP A 390 4.37 7.15 -6.43
CA ASP A 390 4.95 6.45 -5.30
C ASP A 390 4.59 4.96 -5.43
N PHE A 391 5.56 4.07 -5.30
CA PHE A 391 5.35 2.65 -5.54
C PHE A 391 6.09 1.75 -4.54
N SER A 392 5.56 0.55 -4.32
CA SER A 392 6.21 -0.46 -3.47
C SER A 392 7.43 -1.06 -4.18
N HIS A 393 8.61 -0.79 -3.65
CA HIS A 393 9.84 -1.41 -4.08
C HIS A 393 10.87 -1.38 -2.94
N PHE A 394 11.64 -2.45 -2.79
CA PHE A 394 12.43 -2.72 -1.57
C PHE A 394 13.83 -2.11 -1.58
N GLN A 395 14.34 -1.73 -2.75
CA GLN A 395 15.67 -1.18 -2.94
C GLN A 395 15.60 0.09 -3.82
N PRO A 396 16.67 0.89 -3.88
CA PRO A 396 16.79 1.90 -4.92
C PRO A 396 16.74 1.29 -6.32
N VAL A 397 16.02 1.93 -7.23
CA VAL A 397 16.04 1.54 -8.64
C VAL A 397 17.39 1.92 -9.22
N THR A 398 18.07 0.97 -9.88
CA THR A 398 19.41 1.23 -10.42
C THR A 398 19.35 2.19 -11.61
N PRO A 399 20.44 2.91 -11.93
CA PRO A 399 20.49 3.76 -13.12
C PRO A 399 20.13 3.01 -14.41
N GLU A 400 20.55 1.75 -14.53
CA GLU A 400 20.26 0.90 -15.68
C GLU A 400 18.78 0.51 -15.74
N GLU A 401 18.17 0.17 -14.60
CA GLU A 401 16.72 -0.10 -14.52
C GLU A 401 15.90 1.16 -14.87
N LEU A 402 16.31 2.34 -14.39
CA LEU A 402 15.66 3.61 -14.73
C LEU A 402 15.73 3.91 -16.23
N GLU A 403 16.90 3.69 -16.86
CA GLU A 403 17.05 3.85 -18.30
C GLU A 403 16.18 2.86 -19.08
N GLN A 404 16.07 1.62 -18.62
CA GLN A 404 15.19 0.62 -19.21
C GLN A 404 13.72 1.00 -19.11
N ILE A 405 13.26 1.47 -17.94
CA ILE A 405 11.88 1.95 -17.73
C ILE A 405 11.59 3.13 -18.66
N GLU A 406 12.44 4.15 -18.68
CA GLU A 406 12.27 5.32 -19.54
C GLU A 406 12.26 4.94 -21.03
N THR A 407 13.15 4.05 -21.45
CA THR A 407 13.20 3.53 -22.82
C THR A 407 11.92 2.79 -23.19
N LEU A 408 11.42 1.94 -22.29
CA LEU A 408 10.21 1.16 -22.51
C LEU A 408 8.98 2.07 -22.64
N VAL A 409 8.81 3.04 -21.74
CA VAL A 409 7.70 4.02 -21.82
C VAL A 409 7.76 4.77 -23.15
N ASN A 410 8.92 5.32 -23.52
CA ASN A 410 9.06 6.04 -24.78
C ASN A 410 8.89 5.14 -26.01
N SER A 411 9.17 3.84 -25.91
CA SER A 411 8.86 2.89 -26.99
C SER A 411 7.35 2.74 -27.20
N GLN A 412 6.56 2.70 -26.12
CA GLN A 412 5.10 2.62 -26.19
C GLN A 412 4.48 3.93 -26.68
N ILE A 413 5.03 5.08 -26.27
CA ILE A 413 4.67 6.39 -26.82
C ILE A 413 4.86 6.40 -28.35
N ARG A 414 6.01 5.93 -28.84
CA ARG A 414 6.29 5.84 -30.29
C ARG A 414 5.42 4.82 -31.02
N ALA A 415 5.04 3.73 -30.36
CA ALA A 415 4.09 2.77 -30.91
C ALA A 415 2.70 3.39 -31.14
N ASN A 416 2.38 4.47 -30.42
CA ASN A 416 1.22 5.33 -30.64
C ASN A 416 -0.11 4.56 -30.65
N ALA A 417 -0.24 3.61 -29.73
CA ALA A 417 -1.48 2.88 -29.52
C ALA A 417 -2.62 3.85 -29.20
N GLU A 418 -3.82 3.50 -29.64
CA GLU A 418 -5.04 4.22 -29.25
C GLU A 418 -5.33 3.97 -27.77
N ILE A 419 -5.70 5.04 -27.05
CA ILE A 419 -6.11 4.96 -25.66
C ILE A 419 -7.64 4.79 -25.63
N LYS A 420 -8.10 3.65 -25.11
CA LYS A 420 -9.52 3.28 -25.10
C LYS A 420 -10.05 3.20 -23.69
N THR A 421 -11.27 3.71 -23.51
CA THR A 421 -11.99 3.63 -22.24
C THR A 421 -13.31 2.90 -22.42
N ARG A 422 -13.64 2.00 -21.51
CA ARG A 422 -14.89 1.24 -21.53
C ARG A 422 -15.49 1.20 -20.12
N ILE A 423 -16.80 1.33 -20.03
CA ILE A 423 -17.54 1.06 -18.79
C ILE A 423 -17.98 -0.40 -18.85
N MET A 424 -17.69 -1.17 -17.82
CA MET A 424 -18.09 -2.57 -17.73
C MET A 424 -18.20 -3.03 -16.27
N PRO A 425 -18.89 -4.15 -16.00
CA PRO A 425 -18.92 -4.75 -14.66
C PRO A 425 -17.53 -5.10 -14.16
N VAL A 426 -17.31 -4.99 -12.84
CA VAL A 426 -16.00 -5.26 -12.20
C VAL A 426 -15.46 -6.63 -12.56
N ASP A 427 -16.28 -7.68 -12.54
CA ASP A 427 -15.84 -9.04 -12.84
C ASP A 427 -15.30 -9.16 -14.28
N GLN A 428 -15.95 -8.51 -15.25
CA GLN A 428 -15.50 -8.49 -16.65
C GLN A 428 -14.22 -7.67 -16.82
N ALA A 429 -14.06 -6.58 -16.06
CA ALA A 429 -12.83 -5.79 -16.06
C ALA A 429 -11.64 -6.64 -15.57
N MET A 430 -11.83 -7.39 -14.48
CA MET A 430 -10.81 -8.29 -13.94
C MET A 430 -10.45 -9.41 -14.92
N GLU A 431 -11.43 -10.01 -15.60
CA GLU A 431 -11.20 -11.01 -16.66
C GLU A 431 -10.44 -10.43 -17.86
N ALA A 432 -10.65 -9.16 -18.19
CA ALA A 432 -9.93 -8.44 -19.24
C ALA A 432 -8.48 -8.06 -18.84
N GLY A 433 -8.02 -8.47 -17.66
CA GLY A 433 -6.68 -8.17 -17.15
C GLY A 433 -6.55 -6.77 -16.57
N ALA A 434 -7.67 -6.08 -16.29
CA ALA A 434 -7.62 -4.77 -15.68
C ALA A 434 -7.04 -4.86 -14.27
N MET A 435 -6.02 -4.04 -14.00
CA MET A 435 -5.45 -3.96 -12.68
C MET A 435 -6.28 -3.01 -11.81
N ALA A 436 -6.76 -3.52 -10.67
CA ALA A 436 -7.40 -2.68 -9.66
C ALA A 436 -6.33 -1.87 -8.90
N LEU A 437 -6.52 -0.55 -8.82
CA LEU A 437 -5.70 0.30 -7.97
C LEU A 437 -6.06 0.03 -6.49
N PHE A 438 -5.04 -0.19 -5.66
CA PHE A 438 -5.18 -0.64 -4.28
C PHE A 438 -5.80 0.44 -3.39
N GLY A 439 -6.85 0.10 -2.64
CA GLY A 439 -7.48 0.97 -1.64
C GLY A 439 -8.78 1.66 -2.07
N GLU A 440 -9.17 1.57 -3.34
CA GLU A 440 -10.46 2.13 -3.80
C GLU A 440 -11.60 1.10 -3.68
N LYS A 441 -12.76 1.56 -3.22
CA LYS A 441 -14.01 0.79 -3.28
C LYS A 441 -14.68 1.09 -4.61
N TYR A 442 -14.77 0.08 -5.47
CA TYR A 442 -15.43 0.19 -6.76
C TYR A 442 -16.95 -0.06 -6.62
N GLY A 443 -17.74 0.62 -7.46
CA GLY A 443 -19.16 0.30 -7.63
C GLY A 443 -19.35 -0.94 -8.52
N ASP A 444 -20.60 -1.26 -8.85
CA ASP A 444 -20.93 -2.43 -9.69
C ASP A 444 -20.37 -2.32 -11.12
N GLU A 445 -20.23 -1.09 -11.62
CA GLU A 445 -19.58 -0.78 -12.91
C GLU A 445 -18.32 0.07 -12.70
N VAL A 446 -17.30 -0.21 -13.51
CA VAL A 446 -16.01 0.49 -13.48
C VAL A 446 -15.59 0.95 -14.86
N ARG A 447 -14.82 2.04 -14.89
CA ARG A 447 -14.20 2.55 -16.11
C ARG A 447 -12.81 1.95 -16.27
N VAL A 448 -12.64 1.14 -17.30
CA VAL A 448 -11.37 0.52 -17.68
C VAL A 448 -10.69 1.36 -18.74
N LEU A 449 -9.45 1.75 -18.49
CA LEU A 449 -8.54 2.38 -19.45
C LEU A 449 -7.62 1.30 -20.04
N SER A 450 -7.37 1.37 -21.34
CA SER A 450 -6.37 0.54 -22.02
C SER A 450 -5.49 1.39 -22.94
N ILE A 451 -4.18 1.15 -22.89
CA ILE A 451 -3.18 1.76 -23.79
C ILE A 451 -2.49 0.64 -24.54
N GLY A 452 -3.06 0.29 -25.70
CA GLY A 452 -2.73 -0.97 -26.38
C GLY A 452 -2.93 -2.17 -25.45
N ASP A 453 -2.10 -3.19 -25.63
CA ASP A 453 -2.08 -4.38 -24.75
C ASP A 453 -1.08 -4.20 -23.58
N PHE A 454 -0.47 -3.02 -23.45
CA PHE A 454 0.65 -2.78 -22.53
C PHE A 454 0.20 -2.38 -21.13
N SER A 455 -0.85 -1.55 -21.02
CA SER A 455 -1.45 -1.14 -19.75
C SER A 455 -2.96 -1.22 -19.85
N VAL A 456 -3.57 -1.93 -18.90
CA VAL A 456 -5.03 -2.05 -18.72
C VAL A 456 -5.35 -1.85 -17.24
N GLU A 457 -6.01 -0.76 -16.89
CA GLU A 457 -6.16 -0.30 -15.50
C GLU A 457 -7.56 0.27 -15.26
N LEU A 458 -8.06 0.15 -14.03
CA LEU A 458 -9.26 0.87 -13.61
C LEU A 458 -8.90 2.34 -13.39
N CYS A 459 -9.47 3.24 -14.18
CA CYS A 459 -9.17 4.67 -14.07
C CYS A 459 -10.35 5.56 -14.46
N GLY A 460 -10.79 6.36 -13.50
CA GLY A 460 -11.78 7.43 -13.69
C GLY A 460 -11.17 8.76 -14.15
N GLY A 461 -9.89 8.78 -14.54
CA GLY A 461 -9.19 9.98 -14.94
C GLY A 461 -9.48 10.42 -16.37
N THR A 462 -8.99 11.62 -16.71
CA THR A 462 -8.94 12.10 -18.08
C THR A 462 -7.62 11.70 -18.74
N HIS A 463 -7.67 11.24 -19.98
CA HIS A 463 -6.50 10.75 -20.71
C HIS A 463 -6.36 11.38 -22.10
N ALA A 464 -5.18 11.24 -22.69
CA ALA A 464 -4.92 11.56 -24.08
C ALA A 464 -5.67 10.59 -25.01
N ARG A 465 -5.71 10.89 -26.32
CA ARG A 465 -6.41 10.03 -27.29
C ARG A 465 -5.52 8.89 -27.76
N ARG A 466 -4.22 9.15 -27.90
CA ARG A 466 -3.23 8.14 -28.29
C ARG A 466 -1.96 8.30 -27.45
N ALA A 467 -1.21 7.21 -27.31
CA ALA A 467 0.04 7.22 -26.57
C ALA A 467 1.06 8.23 -27.14
N GLY A 468 1.06 8.45 -28.45
CA GLY A 468 1.96 9.40 -29.11
C GLY A 468 1.68 10.86 -28.78
N ASP A 469 0.47 11.20 -28.30
CA ASP A 469 0.13 12.56 -27.90
C ASP A 469 0.96 13.01 -26.68
N ILE A 470 1.49 12.07 -25.89
CA ILE A 470 2.36 12.33 -24.73
C ILE A 470 3.67 13.00 -25.16
N GLY A 471 4.15 12.72 -26.38
CA GLY A 471 5.41 13.26 -26.89
C GLY A 471 6.64 12.54 -26.33
N VAL A 472 7.07 12.92 -25.13
CA VAL A 472 8.27 12.34 -24.48
C VAL A 472 8.05 12.17 -22.99
N PHE A 473 8.52 11.04 -22.46
CA PHE A 473 8.59 10.78 -21.03
C PHE A 473 10.03 10.84 -20.54
N LYS A 474 10.27 11.52 -19.40
CA LYS A 474 11.59 11.65 -18.79
C LYS A 474 11.49 11.49 -17.27
N ILE A 475 12.30 10.60 -16.72
CA ILE A 475 12.46 10.47 -15.27
C ILE A 475 13.44 11.56 -14.80
N LEU A 476 12.97 12.42 -13.89
CA LEU A 476 13.78 13.52 -13.35
C LEU A 476 14.57 13.12 -12.10
N SER A 477 13.99 12.28 -11.26
CA SER A 477 14.58 11.82 -10.01
C SER A 477 13.90 10.55 -9.54
N GLU A 478 14.63 9.73 -8.80
CA GLU A 478 14.10 8.58 -8.06
C GLU A 478 14.64 8.65 -6.63
N THR A 479 13.77 8.47 -5.63
CA THR A 479 14.13 8.57 -4.21
C THR A 479 13.35 7.60 -3.33
N GLY A 480 13.91 7.26 -2.16
CA GLY A 480 13.18 6.52 -1.13
C GLY A 480 12.43 7.49 -0.21
N ILE A 481 11.11 7.31 -0.06
CA ILE A 481 10.28 8.17 0.80
C ILE A 481 9.87 7.51 2.10
N ALA A 482 9.86 6.18 2.14
CA ALA A 482 9.63 5.37 3.32
C ALA A 482 10.23 3.97 3.13
N SER A 483 10.29 3.19 4.20
CA SER A 483 10.77 1.81 4.15
C SER A 483 9.92 0.97 3.19
N GLY A 484 10.49 0.59 2.03
CA GLY A 484 9.81 -0.21 1.01
C GLY A 484 8.90 0.59 0.06
N VAL A 485 9.00 1.92 0.06
CA VAL A 485 8.29 2.81 -0.86
C VAL A 485 9.27 3.74 -1.56
N ARG A 486 9.22 3.76 -2.89
CA ARG A 486 10.02 4.59 -3.78
C ARG A 486 9.13 5.63 -4.45
N ARG A 487 9.73 6.72 -4.93
CA ARG A 487 9.09 7.81 -5.64
C ARG A 487 9.93 8.21 -6.84
#